data_AF-A0A2G6CVM7-F1
#
_entry.id   AF-A0A2G6CVM7-F1
#
_cell.length_a   1.000
_cell.length_b   1.000
_cell.length_c   1.000
_cell.angle_alpha   90.00
_cell.angle_beta   90.00
_cell.angle_gamma   90.00
#
_symmetry.space_group_name_H-M   'P 1'
#
loop_
_entity.id
_entity.type
_entity.pdbx_description
1 polymer ?
#
loop_
_entity_poly.entity_id
_entity_poly.type
_entity_poly.pdbx_seq_one_letter_code
_entity_poly.pdbx_strand_id
1 'polypeptide(L)'
;MSLNHYHRMQQAGNERALFGVALPRLQSGSLETGQKVMSPEEMRQAISAFLPDQGWVMYRDEVCFSATAPIREDMIEAEYCRARDSLSIRLISDNRYSVVTSIYTEAESNMAFSEQHFHVRNGALQEQYNTAVYRLWWQQETSEKHQGRWQPAVQQFAGFKKITNNGGAN
;
A
#
# COMPACT_ATOMS: atom_id res chain seq x y z
N MET A 1 10.35 -10.04 19.18
CA MET A 1 11.46 -9.26 18.64
C MET A 1 11.01 -7.82 18.39
N SER A 2 11.46 -6.85 19.21
CA SER A 2 11.11 -5.44 19.01
C SER A 2 11.68 -4.89 17.70
N LEU A 3 11.09 -3.79 17.20
CA LEU A 3 11.57 -3.12 15.98
C LEU A 3 13.03 -2.67 16.10
N ASN A 4 13.44 -2.16 17.27
CA ASN A 4 14.84 -1.80 17.56
C ASN A 4 15.79 -3.01 17.53
N HIS A 5 15.31 -4.21 17.89
CA HIS A 5 16.11 -5.43 17.75
C HIS A 5 16.21 -5.84 16.28
N TYR A 6 15.11 -5.72 15.54
CA TYR A 6 15.08 -5.99 14.10
C TYR A 6 16.05 -5.08 13.31
N HIS A 7 16.06 -3.77 13.58
CA HIS A 7 16.98 -2.84 12.92
C HIS A 7 18.45 -3.15 13.22
N ARG A 8 18.77 -3.55 14.47
CA ARG A 8 20.12 -4.00 14.84
C ARG A 8 20.52 -5.25 14.07
N MET A 9 19.61 -6.21 13.92
CA MET A 9 19.85 -7.40 13.10
C MET A 9 20.05 -7.04 11.62
N GLN A 10 19.24 -6.15 11.07
CA GLN A 10 19.38 -5.69 9.68
C GLN A 10 20.75 -5.06 9.45
N GLN A 11 21.21 -4.17 10.33
CA GLN A 11 22.53 -3.54 10.24
C GLN A 11 23.65 -4.58 10.31
N ALA A 12 23.65 -5.43 11.34
CA ALA A 12 24.67 -6.47 11.51
C ALA A 12 24.66 -7.49 10.36
N GLY A 13 23.49 -7.82 9.83
CA GLY A 13 23.30 -8.73 8.70
C GLY A 13 23.85 -8.18 7.40
N ASN A 14 23.65 -6.89 7.15
CA ASN A 14 24.20 -6.20 5.98
C ASN A 14 25.72 -6.04 6.07
N GLU A 15 26.27 -5.78 7.27
CA GLU A 15 27.72 -5.64 7.48
C GLU A 15 28.49 -6.96 7.37
N ARG A 16 27.85 -8.08 7.76
CA ARG A 16 28.52 -9.38 7.89
C ARG A 16 28.01 -10.45 6.92
N ALA A 17 27.12 -10.08 5.99
CA ALA A 17 26.45 -10.98 5.05
C ALA A 17 25.81 -12.24 5.71
N LEU A 18 25.38 -12.13 6.98
CA LEU A 18 25.02 -13.27 7.82
C LEU A 18 23.79 -14.04 7.35
N PHE A 19 22.84 -13.35 6.70
CA PHE A 19 21.51 -13.91 6.45
C PHE A 19 21.35 -14.47 5.03
N GLY A 20 22.35 -14.36 4.15
CA GLY A 20 22.22 -14.76 2.73
C GLY A 20 21.16 -13.98 1.94
N VAL A 21 20.40 -13.11 2.61
CA VAL A 21 19.34 -12.23 2.08
C VAL A 21 19.40 -10.88 2.79
N ALA A 22 19.03 -9.82 2.08
CA ALA A 22 18.85 -8.50 2.68
C ALA A 22 17.51 -8.44 3.43
N LEU A 23 17.55 -8.05 4.71
CA LEU A 23 16.32 -7.83 5.48
C LEU A 23 15.65 -6.51 5.03
N PRO A 24 14.31 -6.48 4.84
CA PRO A 24 13.62 -5.27 4.42
C PRO A 24 13.72 -4.16 5.46
N ARG A 25 13.76 -2.90 5.03
CA ARG A 25 13.71 -1.77 5.95
C ARG A 25 12.28 -1.57 6.45
N LEU A 26 12.07 -1.83 7.74
CA LEU A 26 10.81 -1.57 8.41
C LEU A 26 10.77 -0.15 8.96
N GLN A 27 9.68 0.56 8.72
CA GLN A 27 9.35 1.87 9.27
C GLN A 27 8.23 1.70 10.29
N SER A 28 8.36 2.34 11.46
CA SER A 28 7.30 2.32 12.46
C SER A 28 6.10 3.15 12.01
N GLY A 29 4.91 2.73 12.39
CA GLY A 29 3.68 3.48 12.21
C GLY A 29 2.50 2.66 12.69
N SER A 30 1.35 3.30 12.78
CA SER A 30 0.08 2.62 13.00
C SER A 30 -0.78 2.73 11.75
N LEU A 31 -1.63 1.73 11.54
CA LEU A 31 -2.62 1.76 10.47
C LEU A 31 -3.98 1.36 11.02
N GLU A 32 -4.94 2.26 10.87
CA GLU A 32 -6.35 1.96 11.14
C GLU A 32 -7.04 1.57 9.85
N THR A 33 -7.63 0.39 9.84
CA THR A 33 -8.37 -0.12 8.67
C THR A 33 -9.86 -0.19 8.96
N GLY A 34 -10.67 0.36 8.06
CA GLY A 34 -12.12 0.23 8.08
C GLY A 34 -12.62 -0.42 6.80
N GLN A 35 -13.60 -1.31 6.89
CA GLN A 35 -14.21 -1.94 5.73
C GLN A 35 -15.71 -1.68 5.74
N LYS A 36 -16.25 -1.31 4.57
CA LYS A 36 -17.68 -1.16 4.33
C LYS A 36 -18.05 -1.79 3.00
N VAL A 37 -19.26 -2.33 2.91
CA VAL A 37 -19.86 -2.73 1.65
C VAL A 37 -20.78 -1.60 1.20
N MET A 38 -20.58 -1.12 -0.03
CA MET A 38 -21.24 0.08 -0.57
C MET A 38 -21.89 -0.21 -1.92
N SER A 39 -22.96 0.53 -2.25
CA SER A 39 -23.49 0.64 -3.61
C SER A 39 -22.52 1.42 -4.53
N PRO A 40 -22.72 1.43 -5.85
CA PRO A 40 -21.91 2.24 -6.76
C PRO A 40 -21.96 3.74 -6.43
N GLU A 41 -23.13 4.27 -6.07
CA GLU A 41 -23.31 5.68 -5.71
C GLU A 41 -22.58 6.05 -4.42
N GLU A 42 -22.74 5.22 -3.37
CA GLU A 42 -22.08 5.40 -2.08
C GLU A 42 -20.55 5.33 -2.24
N MET A 43 -20.06 4.39 -3.04
CA MET A 43 -18.65 4.24 -3.37
C MET A 43 -18.09 5.48 -4.08
N ARG A 44 -18.81 6.02 -5.09
CA ARG A 44 -18.40 7.26 -5.77
C ARG A 44 -18.38 8.46 -4.83
N GLN A 45 -19.34 8.56 -3.93
CA GLN A 45 -19.35 9.59 -2.89
C GLN A 45 -18.15 9.44 -1.93
N ALA A 46 -17.83 8.21 -1.51
CA ALA A 46 -16.69 7.94 -0.64
C ALA A 46 -15.35 8.33 -1.29
N ILE A 47 -15.15 8.00 -2.57
CA ILE A 47 -13.96 8.44 -3.33
C ILE A 47 -13.90 9.97 -3.39
N SER A 48 -15.03 10.62 -3.71
CA SER A 48 -15.09 12.07 -3.85
C SER A 48 -14.79 12.78 -2.53
N ALA A 49 -15.28 12.25 -1.41
CA ALA A 49 -15.01 12.76 -0.07
C ALA A 49 -13.57 12.51 0.38
N PHE A 50 -12.94 11.42 -0.08
CA PHE A 50 -11.55 11.11 0.22
C PHE A 50 -10.58 12.14 -0.40
N LEU A 51 -10.94 12.72 -1.55
CA LEU A 51 -10.14 13.69 -2.32
C LEU A 51 -8.75 13.15 -2.68
N PRO A 52 -8.65 12.07 -3.45
CA PRO A 52 -7.36 11.44 -3.71
C PRO A 52 -6.44 12.30 -4.57
N ASP A 53 -5.14 12.22 -4.30
CA ASP A 53 -4.10 12.89 -5.09
C ASP A 53 -3.72 12.02 -6.30
N GLN A 54 -3.80 10.70 -6.13
CA GLN A 54 -3.45 9.70 -7.14
C GLN A 54 -4.32 8.47 -6.98
N GLY A 55 -4.47 7.71 -8.06
CA GLY A 55 -5.16 6.43 -8.04
C GLY A 55 -5.10 5.71 -9.37
N TRP A 56 -5.54 4.47 -9.35
CA TRP A 56 -5.77 3.65 -10.54
C TRP A 56 -7.13 2.98 -10.45
N VAL A 57 -7.71 2.73 -11.61
CA VAL A 57 -9.01 2.11 -11.77
C VAL A 57 -8.89 1.02 -12.81
N MET A 58 -9.34 -0.17 -12.47
CA MET A 58 -9.46 -1.31 -13.37
C MET A 58 -10.91 -1.46 -13.79
N TYR A 59 -11.15 -1.33 -15.08
CA TYR A 59 -12.38 -1.69 -15.76
C TYR A 59 -12.25 -3.08 -16.38
N ARG A 60 -13.29 -3.54 -17.07
CA ARG A 60 -13.29 -4.85 -17.73
C ARG A 60 -12.23 -4.99 -18.82
N ASP A 61 -11.95 -3.89 -19.52
CA ASP A 61 -11.13 -3.86 -20.73
C ASP A 61 -9.82 -3.07 -20.58
N GLU A 62 -9.67 -2.30 -19.51
CA GLU A 62 -8.50 -1.46 -19.31
C GLU A 62 -8.19 -1.19 -17.83
N VAL A 63 -6.96 -0.74 -17.58
CA VAL A 63 -6.54 -0.14 -16.32
C VAL A 63 -6.09 1.28 -16.64
N CYS A 64 -6.69 2.26 -15.97
CA CYS A 64 -6.38 3.67 -16.17
C CYS A 64 -5.94 4.35 -14.87
N PHE A 65 -5.24 5.47 -15.01
CA PHE A 65 -4.85 6.31 -13.90
C PHE A 65 -5.90 7.37 -13.69
N SER A 66 -6.42 7.46 -12.48
CA SER A 66 -7.47 8.41 -12.14
C SER A 66 -7.39 8.76 -10.66
N ALA A 67 -7.41 10.05 -10.37
CA ALA A 67 -7.62 10.60 -9.04
C ALA A 67 -9.09 11.05 -8.85
N THR A 68 -10.00 10.59 -9.71
CA THR A 68 -11.43 10.92 -9.64
C THR A 68 -12.27 9.66 -9.59
N ALA A 69 -13.45 9.78 -8.98
CA ALA A 69 -14.42 8.70 -8.94
C ALA A 69 -14.74 8.19 -10.37
N PRO A 70 -14.90 6.87 -10.55
CA PRO A 70 -15.16 6.27 -11.85
C PRO A 70 -16.55 6.70 -12.36
N ILE A 71 -16.61 7.05 -13.65
CA ILE A 71 -17.89 7.37 -14.33
C ILE A 71 -18.52 6.10 -14.91
N ARG A 72 -17.70 5.17 -15.40
CA ARG A 72 -18.15 3.89 -15.96
C ARG A 72 -18.65 2.96 -14.85
N GLU A 73 -19.64 2.14 -15.19
CA GLU A 73 -20.28 1.19 -14.26
C GLU A 73 -19.58 -0.17 -14.18
N ASP A 74 -18.70 -0.48 -15.13
CA ASP A 74 -18.01 -1.76 -15.25
C ASP A 74 -16.65 -1.77 -14.53
N MET A 75 -16.51 -0.96 -13.48
CA MET A 75 -15.34 -0.98 -12.61
C MET A 75 -15.26 -2.31 -11.85
N ILE A 76 -14.08 -2.91 -11.82
CA ILE A 76 -13.80 -4.15 -11.09
C ILE A 76 -13.05 -3.84 -9.79
N GLU A 77 -12.01 -3.02 -9.87
CA GLU A 77 -11.14 -2.69 -8.75
C GLU A 77 -10.61 -1.27 -8.90
N ALA A 78 -10.33 -0.60 -7.79
CA ALA A 78 -9.64 0.67 -7.80
C ALA A 78 -8.88 0.86 -6.49
N GLU A 79 -7.76 1.57 -6.57
CA GLU A 79 -7.10 2.07 -5.38
C GLU A 79 -6.73 3.53 -5.54
N TYR A 80 -6.89 4.27 -4.46
CA TYR A 80 -6.61 5.67 -4.38
C TYR A 80 -5.72 5.94 -3.17
N CYS A 81 -4.87 6.95 -3.26
CA CYS A 81 -4.12 7.45 -2.12
C CYS A 81 -4.23 8.96 -1.99
N ARG A 82 -4.12 9.41 -0.74
CA ARG A 82 -4.00 10.82 -0.38
C ARG A 82 -2.97 10.93 0.72
N ALA A 83 -1.88 11.66 0.48
CA ALA A 83 -0.73 11.71 1.38
C ALA A 83 -0.24 10.32 1.85
N ARG A 84 -0.60 9.88 3.07
CA ARG A 84 -0.23 8.57 3.63
C ARG A 84 -1.40 7.61 3.78
N ASP A 85 -2.61 8.03 3.42
CA ASP A 85 -3.83 7.24 3.52
C ASP A 85 -4.17 6.60 2.17
N SER A 86 -4.98 5.54 2.21
CA SER A 86 -5.46 4.90 1.00
C SER A 86 -6.89 4.41 1.10
N LEU A 87 -7.50 4.24 -0.06
CA LEU A 87 -8.82 3.67 -0.22
C LEU A 87 -8.73 2.58 -1.30
N SER A 88 -9.03 1.34 -0.92
CA SER A 88 -9.04 0.17 -1.80
C SER A 88 -10.48 -0.27 -2.03
N ILE A 89 -10.82 -0.54 -3.28
CA ILE A 89 -12.19 -0.80 -3.71
C ILE A 89 -12.19 -2.03 -4.58
N ARG A 90 -13.06 -3.00 -4.29
CA ARG A 90 -13.21 -4.21 -5.09
C ARG A 90 -14.68 -4.57 -5.27
N LEU A 91 -15.08 -4.88 -6.49
CA LEU A 91 -16.38 -5.47 -6.79
C LEU A 91 -16.46 -6.87 -6.15
N ILE A 92 -17.43 -7.09 -5.27
CA ILE A 92 -17.61 -8.39 -4.56
C ILE A 92 -18.87 -9.14 -4.99
N SER A 93 -19.86 -8.43 -5.53
CA SER A 93 -21.05 -8.98 -6.15
C SER A 93 -21.68 -7.92 -7.05
N ASP A 94 -22.75 -8.28 -7.77
CA ASP A 94 -23.52 -7.35 -8.59
C ASP A 94 -23.86 -6.06 -7.81
N ASN A 95 -23.36 -4.93 -8.30
CA ASN A 95 -23.55 -3.59 -7.72
C ASN A 95 -23.15 -3.46 -6.24
N ARG A 96 -22.20 -4.26 -5.75
CA ARG A 96 -21.65 -4.13 -4.40
C ARG A 96 -20.13 -4.09 -4.42
N TYR A 97 -19.60 -3.07 -3.76
CA TYR A 97 -18.17 -2.85 -3.62
C TYR A 97 -17.76 -2.99 -2.17
N SER A 98 -16.70 -3.76 -1.91
CA SER A 98 -15.96 -3.67 -0.65
C SER A 98 -15.03 -2.47 -0.74
N VAL A 99 -15.25 -1.49 0.12
CA VAL A 99 -14.42 -0.29 0.26
C VAL A 99 -13.65 -0.39 1.57
N VAL A 100 -12.33 -0.46 1.47
CA VAL A 100 -11.40 -0.53 2.60
C VAL A 100 -10.64 0.79 2.70
N THR A 101 -10.81 1.49 3.80
CA THR A 101 -10.01 2.68 4.13
C THR A 101 -8.84 2.28 5.00
N SER A 102 -7.66 2.82 4.72
CA SER A 102 -6.44 2.63 5.51
C SER A 102 -5.88 4.00 5.87
N ILE A 103 -5.98 4.36 7.15
CA ILE A 103 -5.56 5.65 7.69
C ILE A 103 -4.26 5.46 8.46
N TYR A 104 -3.25 6.21 8.08
CA TYR A 104 -1.93 6.17 8.69
C TYR A 104 -1.86 7.13 9.89
N THR A 105 -1.28 6.65 10.98
CA THR A 105 -1.00 7.48 12.17
C THR A 105 0.45 7.33 12.61
N GLU A 106 1.11 8.45 12.92
CA GLU A 106 2.41 8.48 13.59
C GLU A 106 2.21 8.22 15.08
N ALA A 107 2.05 6.95 15.45
CA ALA A 107 1.95 6.51 16.83
C ALA A 107 2.90 5.34 17.07
N GLU A 108 3.48 5.27 18.28
CA GLU A 108 4.14 4.05 18.73
C GLU A 108 3.12 2.93 18.73
N SER A 109 3.40 1.91 17.91
CA SER A 109 2.47 0.84 17.61
C SER A 109 3.22 -0.47 17.56
N ASN A 110 2.49 -1.56 17.75
CA ASN A 110 2.98 -2.90 17.45
C ASN A 110 2.98 -3.17 15.93
N MET A 111 2.82 -2.14 15.10
CA MET A 111 2.87 -2.23 13.65
C MET A 111 4.12 -1.54 13.07
N ALA A 112 4.51 -2.03 11.90
CA ALA A 112 5.55 -1.44 11.07
C ALA A 112 5.24 -1.76 9.61
N PHE A 113 5.83 -1.05 8.66
CA PHE A 113 5.67 -1.35 7.24
C PHE A 113 6.99 -1.33 6.49
N SER A 114 7.03 -2.03 5.37
CA SER A 114 8.07 -1.92 4.35
C SER A 114 7.45 -1.44 3.05
N GLU A 115 8.12 -0.54 2.33
CA GLU A 115 7.71 -0.17 0.98
C GLU A 115 8.13 -1.25 -0.03
N GLN A 116 7.22 -1.58 -0.93
CA GLN A 116 7.43 -2.43 -2.10
C GLN A 116 7.20 -1.58 -3.34
N HIS A 117 8.12 -1.73 -4.30
CA HIS A 117 8.15 -0.94 -5.52
C HIS A 117 7.93 -1.87 -6.71
N PHE A 118 6.88 -1.62 -7.49
CA PHE A 118 6.52 -2.41 -8.65
C PHE A 118 6.68 -1.58 -9.91
N HIS A 119 7.54 -2.04 -10.82
CA HIS A 119 7.66 -1.41 -12.13
C HIS A 119 6.39 -1.62 -12.94
N VAL A 120 5.86 -0.53 -13.46
CA VAL A 120 4.68 -0.53 -14.31
C VAL A 120 5.16 -0.45 -15.76
N ARG A 121 4.49 -1.16 -16.67
CA ARG A 121 4.91 -1.25 -18.07
C ARG A 121 4.94 0.13 -18.74
N ASN A 122 5.97 0.36 -19.56
CA ASN A 122 6.09 1.55 -20.40
C ASN A 122 4.84 1.69 -21.29
N GLY A 123 4.27 2.90 -21.37
CA GLY A 123 3.08 3.21 -22.15
C GLY A 123 1.74 3.06 -21.40
N ALA A 124 1.71 2.40 -20.24
CA ALA A 124 0.54 2.41 -19.38
C ALA A 124 0.46 3.70 -18.55
N LEU A 125 1.62 4.19 -18.07
CA LEU A 125 1.72 5.44 -17.31
C LEU A 125 2.00 6.62 -18.23
N GLN A 126 1.45 7.80 -17.89
CA GLN A 126 2.01 9.08 -18.34
C GLN A 126 3.54 9.08 -18.04
N GLU A 127 4.38 9.69 -18.88
CA GLU A 127 5.87 9.71 -18.78
C GLU A 127 6.45 10.15 -17.41
N GLN A 128 5.58 10.59 -16.51
CA GLN A 128 5.85 11.10 -15.19
C GLN A 128 5.99 10.01 -14.12
N TYR A 129 5.49 8.79 -14.35
CA TYR A 129 5.54 7.71 -13.36
C TYR A 129 6.02 6.42 -14.02
N ASN A 130 6.77 5.60 -13.28
CA ASN A 130 7.19 4.27 -13.75
C ASN A 130 7.11 3.17 -12.67
N THR A 131 6.65 3.53 -11.48
CA THR A 131 6.64 2.66 -10.31
C THR A 131 5.37 2.87 -9.48
N ALA A 132 4.65 1.79 -9.17
CA ALA A 132 3.63 1.75 -8.15
C ALA A 132 4.26 1.39 -6.81
N VAL A 133 3.90 2.10 -5.74
CA VAL A 133 4.42 1.89 -4.40
C VAL A 133 3.33 1.36 -3.49
N TYR A 134 3.64 0.28 -2.79
CA TYR A 134 2.78 -0.30 -1.78
C TYR A 134 3.50 -0.38 -0.45
N ARG A 135 2.79 -0.19 0.65
CA ARG A 135 3.28 -0.51 1.99
C ARG A 135 2.72 -1.87 2.38
N LEU A 136 3.62 -2.84 2.62
CA LEU A 136 3.27 -4.08 3.29
C LEU A 136 3.39 -3.85 4.78
N TRP A 137 2.25 -3.88 5.45
CA TRP A 137 2.15 -3.70 6.89
C TRP A 137 2.34 -5.02 7.62
N TRP A 138 3.06 -4.94 8.72
CA TRP A 138 3.38 -6.03 9.61
C TRP A 138 2.86 -5.69 11.00
N GLN A 139 2.27 -6.68 11.67
CA GLN A 139 1.86 -6.57 13.06
C GLN A 139 2.68 -7.54 13.89
N GLN A 140 3.15 -7.06 15.04
CA GLN A 140 3.82 -7.88 16.02
C GLN A 140 2.80 -8.66 16.84
N GLU A 141 2.95 -9.98 16.85
CA GLU A 141 2.10 -10.88 17.60
C GLU A 141 2.34 -10.75 19.10
N THR A 142 1.26 -10.65 19.87
CA THR A 142 1.28 -10.48 21.33
C THR A 142 0.91 -11.75 22.08
N SER A 143 0.56 -12.83 21.38
CA SER A 143 0.22 -14.13 21.98
C SER A 143 1.45 -14.77 22.64
N GLU A 144 1.29 -15.40 23.80
CA GLU A 144 2.40 -15.96 24.59
C GLU A 144 3.28 -16.94 23.79
N LYS A 145 2.67 -17.75 22.91
CA LYS A 145 3.37 -18.78 22.13
C LYS A 145 4.23 -18.22 20.99
N HIS A 146 3.93 -17.01 20.53
CA HIS A 146 4.56 -16.42 19.35
C HIS A 146 4.97 -14.96 19.57
N GLN A 147 5.15 -14.59 20.84
CA GLN A 147 5.38 -13.21 21.24
C GLN A 147 6.54 -12.60 20.45
N GLY A 148 6.22 -11.50 19.79
CA GLY A 148 7.20 -10.72 19.07
C GLY A 148 7.57 -11.24 17.68
N ARG A 149 6.84 -12.22 17.14
CA ARG A 149 6.85 -12.56 15.71
C ARG A 149 6.14 -11.46 14.91
N TRP A 150 6.69 -11.10 13.76
CA TRP A 150 6.03 -10.20 12.82
C TRP A 150 5.22 -10.99 11.80
N GLN A 151 3.95 -10.64 11.64
CA GLN A 151 3.05 -11.24 10.67
C GLN A 151 2.57 -10.17 9.67
N PRO A 152 2.42 -10.51 8.38
CA PRO A 152 1.84 -9.59 7.42
C PRO A 152 0.36 -9.35 7.79
N ALA A 153 -0.03 -8.08 7.85
CA ALA A 153 -1.37 -7.67 8.23
C ALA A 153 -2.19 -7.22 7.02
N VAL A 154 -1.68 -6.23 6.28
CA VAL A 154 -2.40 -5.62 5.15
C VAL A 154 -1.44 -4.98 4.15
N GLN A 155 -1.89 -4.85 2.91
CA GLN A 155 -1.19 -4.10 1.87
C GLN A 155 -1.92 -2.77 1.63
N GLN A 156 -1.17 -1.67 1.55
CA GLN A 156 -1.70 -0.34 1.38
C GLN A 156 -1.09 0.31 0.13
N PHE A 157 -1.91 0.82 -0.78
CA PHE A 157 -1.43 1.60 -1.91
C PHE A 157 -0.90 2.96 -1.43
N ALA A 158 0.35 3.28 -1.79
CA ALA A 158 1.04 4.49 -1.36
C ALA A 158 1.35 5.45 -2.53
N GLY A 159 0.73 5.23 -3.68
CA GLY A 159 0.85 6.10 -4.85
C GLY A 159 1.87 5.62 -5.88
N PHE A 160 2.08 6.48 -6.87
CA PHE A 160 3.04 6.32 -7.94
C PHE A 160 4.25 7.21 -7.72
N LYS A 161 5.43 6.70 -8.08
CA LYS A 161 6.68 7.44 -8.05
C LYS A 161 7.39 7.33 -9.40
N LYS A 162 8.17 8.37 -9.74
CA LYS A 162 9.19 8.30 -10.78
C LYS A 162 10.48 7.84 -10.11
N ILE A 163 10.95 6.64 -10.46
CA ILE A 163 12.31 6.25 -10.15
C ILE A 163 13.16 6.65 -11.35
N THR A 164 13.89 7.75 -11.22
CA THR A 164 15.04 8.00 -12.09
C THR A 164 16.11 7.01 -11.69
N ASN A 165 16.48 6.11 -12.59
CA ASN A 165 17.72 5.35 -12.44
C ASN A 165 18.86 6.37 -12.42
N ASN A 166 19.26 6.83 -11.24
CA ASN A 166 20.58 7.41 -11.10
C ASN A 166 21.53 6.26 -11.32
N GLY A 167 22.03 6.15 -12.55
CA GLY A 167 23.14 5.28 -12.87
C GLY A 167 24.25 5.58 -11.87
N GLY A 168 24.55 4.60 -11.03
CA GLY A 168 25.76 4.61 -10.23
C GLY A 168 26.94 4.53 -11.17
N ALA A 169 27.38 5.67 -11.68
CA ALA A 169 28.76 5.89 -12.05
C ALA A 169 29.44 6.45 -10.80
N ASN A 170 30.21 5.60 -10.14
CA ASN A 170 31.47 5.88 -9.47
C ASN A 170 32.10 4.55 -9.04
#